data_AF-A0A392VXC4-F1
#
_entry.id   AF-A0A392VXC4-F1
#
_cell.length_a   1.000
_cell.length_b   1.000
_cell.length_c   1.000
_cell.angle_alpha   90.00
_cell.angle_beta   90.00
_cell.angle_gamma   90.00
#
_symmetry.space_group_name_H-M   'P 1'
#
loop_
_entity.id
_entity.type
_entity.pdbx_description
1 polymer ?
#
loop_
_entity_poly.entity_id
_entity_poly.type
_entity_poly.pdbx_seq_one_letter_code
_entity_poly.pdbx_strand_id
1 'polypeptide(L)' 'MAPYRMSPSELKELKKQLEDLLEKKFIRPSVSPCGAPVLLVKKKDGSMRLCIDYR' A
#
# COMPACT_ATOMS: atom_id res chain seq x y z
N MET A 1 15.28 -1.43 -2.57
CA MET A 1 14.27 -0.90 -3.52
C MET A 1 13.73 0.40 -2.96
N ALA A 2 13.74 1.49 -3.73
CA ALA A 2 13.09 2.73 -3.28
C ALA A 2 11.57 2.65 -3.55
N PRO A 3 10.71 3.09 -2.61
CA PRO A 3 9.29 3.23 -2.88
C PRO A 3 9.02 4.20 -4.05
N TYR A 4 7.92 3.99 -4.77
CA TYR A 4 7.48 4.96 -5.77
C TYR A 4 7.14 6.31 -5.13
N ARG A 5 7.38 7.39 -5.87
CA ARG A 5 6.94 8.73 -5.45
C ARG A 5 5.42 8.78 -5.43
N MET A 6 4.85 9.21 -4.32
CA MET A 6 3.41 9.35 -4.11
C MET A 6 3.08 10.79 -3.74
N SER A 7 1.91 11.24 -4.17
CA SER A 7 1.32 12.51 -3.75
C SER A 7 0.81 12.44 -2.29
N PRO A 8 0.58 13.58 -1.62
CA PRO A 8 0.06 13.59 -0.25
C PRO A 8 -1.30 12.89 -0.09
N SER A 9 -2.17 12.95 -1.11
CA SER A 9 -3.47 12.27 -1.12
C SER A 9 -3.33 10.76 -1.20
N GLU A 10 -2.43 10.27 -2.05
CA GLU A 10 -2.10 8.84 -2.16
C GLU A 10 -1.49 8.30 -0.86
N LEU A 11 -0.60 9.05 -0.22
CA LEU A 11 -0.04 8.66 1.07
C LEU A 11 -1.09 8.56 2.18
N LYS A 12 -2.09 9.45 2.19
CA LYS A 12 -3.19 9.40 3.15
C LYS A 12 -4.05 8.15 2.95
N GLU A 13 -4.36 7.82 1.70
CA GLU A 13 -5.13 6.63 1.36
C GLU A 13 -4.34 5.35 1.65
N LEU A 14 -3.05 5.32 1.34
CA LEU A 14 -2.16 4.19 1.66
C LEU A 14 -2.16 3.89 3.16
N LYS A 15 -2.01 4.91 4.01
CA LYS A 15 -2.04 4.75 5.47
C LYS A 15 -3.36 4.17 5.95
N LYS A 16 -4.48 4.72 5.47
CA LYS A 16 -5.83 4.24 5.81
C LYS A 16 -6.00 2.76 5.45
N GLN A 17 -5.61 2.36 4.23
CA GLN A 17 -5.73 0.96 3.82
C GLN A 17 -4.80 0.03 4.60
N LEU A 18 -3.59 0.48 4.97
CA LEU A 18 -2.69 -0.30 5.82
C LEU A 18 -3.25 -0.50 7.23
N GLU A 19 -3.85 0.52 7.84
CA GLU A 19 -4.52 0.42 9.15
C GLU A 19 -5.66 -0.60 9.11
N ASP A 20 -6.53 -0.53 8.09
CA ASP A 20 -7.62 -1.50 7.90
C ASP A 20 -7.10 -2.94 7.75
N LEU A 21 -5.98 -3.13 7.03
CA LEU A 21 -5.36 -4.45 6.83
C LEU A 21 -4.68 -4.98 8.09
N LEU A 22 -4.11 -4.09 8.92
CA LEU A 22 -3.54 -4.43 10.22
C LEU A 22 -4.65 -4.84 11.20
N GLU A 23 -5.76 -4.09 11.25
CA GLU A 23 -6.90 -4.40 12.11
C GLU A 23 -7.52 -5.76 11.76
N LYS A 24 -7.65 -6.04 10.46
CA LYS A 24 -8.11 -7.36 9.94
C LYS A 24 -7.09 -8.47 10.12
N LYS A 25 -5.88 -8.18 10.62
CA LYS A 25 -4.76 -9.12 10.79
C LYS A 25 -4.31 -9.80 9.50
N PHE A 26 -4.54 -9.18 8.34
CA PHE A 26 -4.05 -9.70 7.06
C PHE A 26 -2.56 -9.44 6.87
N ILE A 27 -2.04 -8.39 7.49
CA ILE A 27 -0.61 -8.03 7.47
C ILE A 27 -0.10 -7.82 8.89
N ARG A 28 1.23 -7.82 9.04
CA ARG A 28 1.94 -7.46 10.28
C ARG A 28 3.21 -6.68 9.96
N PRO A 29 3.71 -5.83 10.87
CA PRO A 29 5.03 -5.22 10.73
C PRO A 29 6.11 -6.30 10.54
N SER A 30 7.09 -6.01 9.68
CA SER A 30 8.17 -6.94 9.33
C SER A 30 9.51 -6.19 9.33
N VAL A 31 10.58 -6.89 9.70
CA VAL A 31 11.97 -6.43 9.65
C VAL A 31 12.79 -7.18 8.59
N SER A 32 12.10 -7.72 7.58
CA SER A 32 12.72 -8.47 6.49
C SER A 32 13.75 -7.61 5.73
N PRO A 33 14.93 -8.18 5.38
CA PRO A 33 15.90 -7.49 4.51
C PRO A 33 15.36 -7.28 3.08
N CYS A 34 14.33 -8.03 2.71
CA CYS A 34 13.63 -7.91 1.43
C CYS A 34 12.32 -7.14 1.58
N GLY A 35 12.06 -6.23 0.63
CA GLY A 35 10.80 -5.49 0.54
C GLY A 35 10.40 -5.27 -0.92
N ALA A 36 9.09 -5.23 -1.16
CA ALA A 36 8.47 -4.96 -2.45
C ALA A 36 7.79 -3.58 -2.44
N PRO A 37 7.84 -2.81 -3.53
CA PRO A 37 7.15 -1.54 -3.60
C PRO A 37 5.63 -1.73 -3.72
N VAL A 38 4.89 -0.70 -3.31
CA VAL A 38 3.44 -0.67 -3.35
C VAL A 38 2.97 0.37 -4.36
N LEU A 39 1.91 0.04 -5.08
CA LEU A 39 1.25 0.87 -6.08
C LEU A 39 -0.22 1.09 -5.65
N LEU A 40 -0.71 2.31 -5.84
CA LEU A 40 -2.14 2.60 -5.74
C LEU A 40 -2.73 2.70 -7.14
N VAL A 41 -3.77 1.91 -7.40
CA VAL A 41 -4.46 1.89 -8.68
C VAL A 41 -5.88 2.40 -8.52
N LYS A 42 -6.26 3.39 -9.33
CA LYS A 42 -7.63 3.90 -9.37
C LYS A 42 -8.54 2.93 -10.11
N LYS A 43 -9.60 2.48 -9.44
CA LYS A 43 -10.65 1.67 -10.05
C LYS A 43 -11.66 2.53 -10.80
N LYS A 44 -12.49 1.88 -11.63
CA LYS A 44 -13.58 2.52 -12.39
C LYS A 44 -14.62 3.19 -11.49
N ASP A 45 -14.84 2.64 -10.30
CA ASP A 45 -15.74 3.19 -9.28
C ASP A 45 -15.16 4.41 -8.53
N GLY A 46 -13.94 4.83 -8.89
CA GLY A 46 -13.25 5.95 -8.26
C GLY A 46 -12.50 5.58 -6.97
N SER A 47 -12.64 4.37 -6.45
CA SER A 47 -11.87 3.90 -5.29
C SER A 47 -10.41 3.61 -5.68
N MET A 48 -9.51 3.66 -4.69
CA MET A 48 -8.12 3.27 -4.86
C MET A 48 -7.90 1.84 -4.36
N ARG A 49 -7.06 1.06 -5.04
CA ARG A 49 -6.65 -0.28 -4.61
C ARG A 49 -5.16 -0.33 -4.38
N LEU A 50 -4.75 -0.75 -3.19
CA LEU A 50 -3.38 -1.12 -2.86
C LEU A 50 -2.98 -2.39 -3.64
N CYS A 51 -1.87 -2.32 -4.36
CA CYS A 51 -1.29 -3.42 -5.13
C CYS A 51 0.19 -3.54 -4.79
N ILE A 52 0.67 -4.75 -4.49
CA ILE A 52 2.09 -4.99 -4.21
C ILE A 52 2.73 -5.48 -5.50
N ASP A 53 3.83 -4.84 -5.90
CA ASP A 53 4.56 -5.22 -7.10
C ASP A 53 5.62 -6.27 -6.75
N TYR A 54 5.26 -7.54 -6.96
CA TYR A 54 6.11 -8.71 -6.71
C TYR A 54 6.90 -9.18 -7.94
N ARG A 55 6.92 -8.37 -9.00
CA ARG A 55 7.52 -8.74 -10.28
C ARG A 55 9.04 -8.86 -10.23
#